data_AF-A0A158K8K4-F1
#
_entry.id   AF-A0A158K8K4-F1
#
_cell.length_a   1.000
_cell.length_b   1.000
_cell.length_c   1.000
_cell.angle_alpha   90.00
_cell.angle_beta   90.00
_cell.angle_gamma   90.00
#
_symmetry.space_group_name_H-M   'P 1'
#
loop_
_entity.id
_entity.type
_entity.pdbx_description
1 polymer ?
#
loop_
_entity_poly.entity_id
_entity_poly.type
_entity_poly.pdbx_seq_one_letter_code
_entity_poly.pdbx_strand_id
1 'polypeptide(L)'
;MRAILDTTPRDAWRAALPHALPALAGADYLLKGLRMMRAVNRAGIPVHRGASAFSIEGEGRAERVHFVDEQGASRSIDTSLVLLHQGVIPPTQLSRALGCEHEWDASSACWRPRTDARGRSSVENVWIAGDGAGIGGAKAAAHAGTLAALDIARELGSLDAPARDARSRPARLAMKRHLAVRPLLDALYAPPAALRRPPDDVIVCRCEEVTAGEIRAIAALGCQGPNQMKAFSRCGMGPCQGRWCGTTVGELIAQVQERAVGNVGYYRIRAIKPVTVDEIAESIALDHDFARGEFPS
;
A
#
# COMPACT_ATOMS: atom_id res chain seq x y z
N MET A 1 20.70 -17.99 0.11
CA MET A 1 19.84 -17.27 -0.85
C MET A 1 20.35 -17.57 -2.25
N ARG A 2 19.52 -18.13 -3.16
CA ARG A 2 20.01 -18.61 -4.46
C ARG A 2 20.16 -17.52 -5.53
N ALA A 3 19.23 -16.56 -5.58
CA ALA A 3 19.28 -15.43 -6.52
C ALA A 3 18.36 -14.29 -6.08
N ILE A 4 18.53 -13.11 -6.69
CA ILE A 4 17.54 -12.03 -6.72
C ILE A 4 16.93 -11.98 -8.11
N LEU A 5 15.60 -11.99 -8.17
CA LEU A 5 14.86 -11.69 -9.39
C LEU A 5 14.36 -10.25 -9.28
N ASP A 6 14.94 -9.36 -10.06
CA ASP A 6 14.61 -7.94 -10.09
C ASP A 6 13.67 -7.66 -11.27
N THR A 7 12.44 -7.30 -10.94
CA THR A 7 11.36 -7.01 -11.91
C THR A 7 11.37 -5.56 -12.38
N THR A 8 12.37 -4.76 -12.00
CA THR A 8 12.49 -3.36 -12.42
C THR A 8 12.64 -3.27 -13.94
N PRO A 9 11.75 -2.52 -14.63
CA PRO A 9 11.86 -2.33 -16.08
C PRO A 9 13.17 -1.64 -16.47
N ARG A 10 13.72 -2.01 -17.64
CA ARG A 10 14.99 -1.44 -18.15
C ARG A 10 14.95 0.07 -18.34
N ASP A 11 13.79 0.64 -18.60
CA ASP A 11 13.57 2.05 -18.87
C ASP A 11 13.10 2.85 -17.64
N ALA A 12 12.95 2.21 -16.47
CA ALA A 12 12.55 2.87 -15.23
C ALA A 12 13.45 4.05 -14.85
N TRP A 13 14.73 4.00 -15.23
CA TRP A 13 15.67 5.10 -15.02
C TRP A 13 15.25 6.40 -15.74
N ARG A 14 14.53 6.32 -16.87
CA ARG A 14 14.08 7.49 -17.62
C ARG A 14 13.03 8.27 -16.83
N ALA A 15 12.09 7.56 -16.21
CA ALA A 15 11.09 8.15 -15.31
C ALA A 15 11.74 8.71 -14.04
N ALA A 16 12.84 8.11 -13.59
CA ALA A 16 13.55 8.50 -12.38
C ALA A 16 14.51 9.69 -12.58
N LEU A 17 15.02 9.92 -13.79
CA LEU A 17 16.03 10.93 -14.10
C LEU A 17 15.67 12.35 -13.61
N PRO A 18 14.43 12.86 -13.78
CA PRO A 18 14.04 14.17 -13.27
C PRO A 18 14.18 14.32 -11.75
N HIS A 19 14.20 13.21 -11.01
CA HIS A 19 14.27 13.17 -9.55
C HIS A 19 15.69 12.94 -9.01
N ALA A 20 16.69 12.73 -9.87
CA ALA A 20 18.06 12.39 -9.46
C ALA A 20 18.75 13.51 -8.65
N LEU A 21 18.69 14.77 -9.14
CA LEU A 21 19.30 15.90 -8.43
C LEU A 21 18.61 16.22 -7.09
N PRO A 22 17.26 16.31 -7.01
CA PRO A 22 16.58 16.48 -5.73
C PRO A 22 16.89 15.38 -4.71
N ALA A 23 17.04 14.13 -5.16
CA ALA A 23 17.32 12.98 -4.30
C ALA A 23 18.67 13.08 -3.56
N LEU A 24 19.61 13.91 -4.03
CA LEU A 24 20.89 14.12 -3.36
C LEU A 24 20.73 14.73 -1.96
N ALA A 25 19.63 15.44 -1.69
CA ALA A 25 19.32 15.90 -0.32
C ALA A 25 19.10 14.71 0.66
N GLY A 26 18.72 13.54 0.15
CA GLY A 26 18.58 12.29 0.88
C GLY A 26 19.74 11.31 0.68
N ALA A 27 20.97 11.81 0.47
CA ALA A 27 22.14 10.99 0.12
C ALA A 27 22.43 9.82 1.09
N ASP A 28 22.01 9.90 2.36
CA ASP A 28 22.18 8.79 3.31
C ASP A 28 21.42 7.53 2.87
N TYR A 29 20.25 7.68 2.24
CA TYR A 29 19.50 6.55 1.67
C TYR A 29 20.17 5.99 0.42
N LEU A 30 20.68 6.85 -0.47
CA LEU A 30 21.38 6.43 -1.69
C LEU A 30 22.66 5.65 -1.34
N LEU A 31 23.46 6.16 -0.39
CA LEU A 31 24.66 5.48 0.10
C LEU A 31 24.32 4.15 0.78
N LYS A 32 23.23 4.10 1.57
CA LYS A 32 22.74 2.85 2.16
C LYS A 32 22.39 1.83 1.06
N GLY A 33 21.65 2.25 0.03
CA GLY A 33 21.29 1.40 -1.11
C GLY A 33 22.52 0.88 -1.86
N LEU A 34 23.48 1.76 -2.18
CA LEU A 34 24.75 1.39 -2.80
C LEU A 34 25.52 0.37 -1.98
N ARG A 35 25.58 0.55 -0.65
CA ARG A 35 26.22 -0.40 0.26
C ARG A 35 25.52 -1.76 0.25
N MET A 36 24.19 -1.79 0.23
CA MET A 36 23.41 -3.03 0.14
C MET A 36 23.67 -3.75 -1.19
N MET A 37 23.64 -3.04 -2.33
CA MET A 37 23.94 -3.62 -3.64
C MET A 37 25.37 -4.17 -3.70
N ARG A 38 26.36 -3.44 -3.14
CA ARG A 38 27.74 -3.94 -3.05
C ARG A 38 27.86 -5.19 -2.18
N ALA A 39 27.10 -5.28 -1.09
CA ALA A 39 27.09 -6.46 -0.23
C ALA A 39 26.53 -7.69 -0.96
N VAL A 40 25.43 -7.53 -1.71
CA VAL A 40 24.86 -8.57 -2.58
C VAL A 40 25.89 -9.05 -3.61
N ASN A 41 26.54 -8.11 -4.30
CA ASN A 41 27.57 -8.45 -5.30
C ASN A 41 28.77 -9.17 -4.68
N ARG A 42 29.26 -8.72 -3.51
CA ARG A 42 30.39 -9.35 -2.80
C ARG A 42 30.06 -10.74 -2.28
N ALA A 43 28.79 -10.99 -1.95
CA ALA A 43 28.33 -12.32 -1.56
C ALA A 43 28.18 -13.28 -2.74
N GLY A 44 28.44 -12.83 -3.98
CA GLY A 44 28.32 -13.67 -5.18
C GLY A 44 26.87 -14.07 -5.51
N ILE A 45 25.88 -13.34 -5.00
CA ILE A 45 24.47 -13.65 -5.22
C ILE A 45 24.08 -13.20 -6.64
N PRO A 46 23.64 -14.12 -7.53
CA PRO A 46 23.18 -13.76 -8.86
C PRO A 46 21.96 -12.83 -8.81
N VAL A 47 21.96 -11.78 -9.65
CA VAL A 47 20.84 -10.85 -9.81
C VAL A 47 20.37 -10.90 -11.25
N HIS A 48 19.17 -11.45 -11.46
CA HIS A 48 18.52 -11.46 -12.77
C HIS A 48 17.65 -10.22 -12.89
N ARG A 49 18.09 -9.25 -13.70
CA ARG A 49 17.39 -7.99 -13.93
C ARG A 49 16.34 -8.12 -15.03
N GLY A 50 15.33 -7.24 -15.00
CA GLY A 50 14.25 -7.22 -15.98
C GLY A 50 13.46 -8.52 -16.03
N ALA A 51 13.41 -9.27 -14.92
CA ALA A 51 12.70 -10.54 -14.87
C ALA A 51 11.19 -10.32 -15.06
N SER A 52 10.56 -11.14 -15.90
CA SER A 52 9.14 -11.05 -16.23
C SER A 52 8.50 -12.44 -16.37
N ALA A 53 7.19 -12.49 -16.61
CA ALA A 53 6.41 -13.73 -16.81
C ALA A 53 6.73 -14.81 -15.75
N PHE A 54 6.55 -14.46 -14.47
CA PHE A 54 6.91 -15.34 -13.38
C PHE A 54 5.86 -16.45 -13.17
N SER A 55 6.33 -17.67 -12.88
CA SER A 55 5.51 -18.71 -12.25
C SER A 55 6.27 -19.28 -11.06
N ILE A 56 5.54 -19.59 -9.99
CA ILE A 56 6.05 -20.36 -8.85
C ILE A 56 5.34 -21.70 -8.92
N GLU A 57 6.11 -22.76 -9.12
CA GLU A 57 5.61 -24.11 -9.34
C GLU A 57 5.95 -25.02 -8.18
N GLY A 58 5.09 -26.01 -7.95
CA GLY A 58 5.26 -27.06 -6.96
C GLY A 58 3.92 -27.55 -6.42
N GLU A 59 3.93 -28.72 -5.79
CA GLU A 59 2.76 -29.35 -5.20
C GLU A 59 2.76 -29.13 -3.68
N GLY A 60 1.78 -28.38 -3.17
CA GLY A 60 1.67 -28.02 -1.74
C GLY A 60 2.72 -27.04 -1.20
N ARG A 61 3.84 -26.83 -1.92
CA ARG A 61 4.90 -25.87 -1.60
C ARG A 61 5.60 -25.38 -2.87
N ALA A 62 6.35 -24.28 -2.77
CA ALA A 62 7.22 -23.85 -3.85
C ALA A 62 8.37 -24.86 -4.04
N GLU A 63 8.66 -25.22 -5.28
CA GLU A 63 9.77 -26.10 -5.65
C GLU A 63 10.65 -25.49 -6.74
N ARG A 64 10.05 -24.63 -7.59
CA ARG A 64 10.75 -23.96 -8.68
C ARG A 64 10.14 -22.59 -8.96
N VAL A 65 10.98 -21.66 -9.39
CA VAL A 65 10.55 -20.39 -9.98
C VAL A 65 10.96 -20.34 -11.44
N HIS A 66 10.01 -20.07 -12.33
CA HIS A 66 10.28 -19.73 -13.73
C HIS A 66 10.13 -18.24 -13.95
N PHE A 67 10.94 -17.71 -14.85
CA PHE A 67 10.86 -16.32 -15.31
C PHE A 67 11.52 -16.19 -16.68
N VAL A 68 11.17 -15.13 -17.38
CA VAL A 68 11.86 -14.68 -18.58
C VAL A 68 12.86 -13.61 -18.19
N ASP A 69 14.13 -13.81 -18.54
CA ASP A 69 15.18 -12.82 -18.29
C ASP A 69 15.08 -11.62 -19.26
N GLU A 70 15.90 -10.60 -19.02
CA GLU A 70 15.89 -9.38 -19.82
C GLU A 70 16.33 -9.59 -21.29
N GLN A 71 16.93 -10.74 -21.63
CA GLN A 71 17.24 -11.15 -23.00
C GLN A 71 16.08 -11.92 -23.66
N GLY A 72 14.98 -12.17 -22.94
CA GLY A 72 13.85 -12.95 -23.41
C GLY A 72 14.03 -14.46 -23.25
N ALA A 73 15.09 -14.93 -22.59
CA ALA A 73 15.31 -16.35 -22.38
C ALA A 73 14.53 -16.86 -21.16
N SER A 74 13.87 -18.01 -21.32
CA SER A 74 13.22 -18.70 -20.22
C SER A 74 14.27 -19.29 -19.27
N ARG A 75 14.12 -19.01 -17.98
CA ARG A 75 15.00 -19.45 -16.90
C ARG A 75 14.18 -20.13 -15.81
N SER A 76 14.82 -21.06 -15.11
CA SER A 76 14.25 -21.71 -13.93
C SER A 76 15.27 -21.81 -12.81
N ILE A 77 14.79 -21.71 -11.57
CA ILE A 77 15.61 -21.87 -10.36
C ILE A 77 14.85 -22.79 -9.39
N ASP A 78 15.44 -23.95 -9.10
CA ASP A 78 14.94 -24.86 -8.07
C ASP A 78 15.13 -24.23 -6.68
N THR A 79 14.03 -24.05 -5.94
CA THR A 79 14.04 -23.47 -4.60
C THR A 79 12.79 -23.84 -3.82
N SER A 80 12.95 -24.13 -2.54
CA SER A 80 11.83 -24.41 -1.63
C SER A 80 11.22 -23.15 -0.99
N LEU A 81 11.84 -21.98 -1.22
CA LEU A 81 11.43 -20.72 -0.61
C LEU A 81 11.52 -19.58 -1.64
N VAL A 82 10.43 -18.83 -1.75
CA VAL A 82 10.33 -17.62 -2.55
C VAL A 82 9.90 -16.47 -1.65
N LEU A 83 10.69 -15.40 -1.62
CA LEU A 83 10.39 -14.20 -0.85
C LEU A 83 10.00 -13.08 -1.81
N LEU A 84 8.75 -12.65 -1.74
CA LEU A 84 8.20 -11.65 -2.65
C LEU A 84 8.20 -10.27 -2.01
N HIS A 85 8.69 -9.28 -2.75
CA HIS A 85 8.57 -7.88 -2.40
C HIS A 85 8.23 -7.08 -3.64
N GLN A 86 7.01 -6.52 -3.69
CA GLN A 86 6.51 -5.78 -4.84
C GLN A 86 5.97 -4.41 -4.42
N GLY A 87 6.81 -3.70 -3.69
CA GLY A 87 6.48 -2.39 -3.14
C GLY A 87 5.78 -2.45 -1.80
N VAL A 88 5.53 -1.26 -1.25
CA VAL A 88 4.80 -1.03 -0.02
C VAL A 88 3.80 0.07 -0.30
N ILE A 89 2.56 -0.10 0.16
CA ILE A 89 1.50 0.90 0.05
C ILE A 89 0.98 1.26 1.45
N PRO A 90 0.45 2.48 1.66
CA PRO A 90 -0.06 2.88 2.96
C PRO A 90 -1.23 1.99 3.42
N PRO A 91 -1.28 1.59 4.70
CA PRO A 91 -2.46 0.95 5.25
C PRO A 91 -3.61 1.96 5.33
N THR A 92 -4.62 1.80 4.47
CA THR A 92 -5.75 2.76 4.39
C THR A 92 -7.00 2.30 5.15
N GLN A 93 -7.02 1.11 5.75
CA GLN A 93 -8.24 0.53 6.33
C GLN A 93 -8.79 1.37 7.48
N LEU A 94 -7.94 1.81 8.42
CA LEU A 94 -8.36 2.61 9.57
C LEU A 94 -8.86 3.99 9.11
N SER A 95 -8.10 4.70 8.28
CA SER A 95 -8.51 6.01 7.77
C SER A 95 -9.79 5.92 6.92
N ARG A 96 -10.00 4.83 6.16
CA ARG A 96 -11.26 4.59 5.45
C ARG A 96 -12.43 4.30 6.39
N ALA A 97 -12.22 3.53 7.45
CA ALA A 97 -13.24 3.24 8.45
C ALA A 97 -13.68 4.50 9.22
N LEU A 98 -12.74 5.42 9.47
CA LEU A 98 -13.01 6.74 10.06
C LEU A 98 -13.68 7.72 9.09
N GLY A 99 -13.81 7.38 7.80
CA GLY A 99 -14.40 8.25 6.79
C GLY A 99 -13.45 9.32 6.25
N CYS A 100 -12.14 9.22 6.49
CA CYS A 100 -11.16 10.10 5.84
C CYS A 100 -11.25 9.95 4.31
N GLU A 101 -11.17 11.06 3.62
CA GLU A 101 -11.01 11.11 2.16
C GLU A 101 -9.64 10.56 1.73
N HIS A 102 -9.62 9.87 0.58
CA HIS A 102 -8.41 9.33 -0.04
C HIS A 102 -8.31 9.77 -1.48
N GLU A 103 -7.07 9.89 -1.94
CA GLU A 103 -6.72 10.14 -3.33
C GLU A 103 -5.89 8.98 -3.90
N TRP A 104 -5.97 8.81 -5.21
CA TRP A 104 -5.14 7.86 -5.94
C TRP A 104 -3.81 8.52 -6.33
N ASP A 105 -2.71 8.00 -5.82
CA ASP A 105 -1.37 8.37 -6.29
C ASP A 105 -0.95 7.45 -7.43
N ALA A 106 -0.98 8.00 -8.65
CA ALA A 106 -0.58 7.29 -9.86
C ALA A 106 0.92 6.93 -9.89
N SER A 107 1.79 7.71 -9.23
CA SER A 107 3.23 7.46 -9.22
C SER A 107 3.61 6.18 -8.47
N SER A 108 2.90 5.92 -7.37
CA SER A 108 3.11 4.75 -6.51
C SER A 108 2.03 3.67 -6.69
N ALA A 109 1.10 3.89 -7.63
CA ALA A 109 -0.07 3.03 -7.87
C ALA A 109 -0.80 2.63 -6.57
N CYS A 110 -1.10 3.60 -5.72
CA CYS A 110 -1.70 3.33 -4.42
C CYS A 110 -2.67 4.42 -3.96
N TRP A 111 -3.57 4.05 -3.04
CA TRP A 111 -4.42 5.01 -2.35
C TRP A 111 -3.70 5.62 -1.15
N ARG A 112 -3.86 6.92 -0.96
CA ARG A 112 -3.34 7.68 0.19
C ARG A 112 -4.46 8.48 0.82
N PRO A 113 -4.53 8.59 2.16
CA PRO A 113 -5.46 9.53 2.78
C PRO A 113 -5.02 10.94 2.44
N ARG A 114 -5.98 11.84 2.18
CA ARG A 114 -5.66 13.25 1.96
C ARG A 114 -5.31 13.88 3.30
N THR A 115 -4.09 14.40 3.42
CA THR A 115 -3.62 15.08 4.62
C THR A 115 -2.93 16.40 4.30
N ASP A 116 -2.98 17.36 5.22
CA ASP A 116 -2.16 18.57 5.12
C ASP A 116 -0.69 18.32 5.51
N ALA A 117 0.14 19.38 5.46
CA ALA A 117 1.57 19.30 5.80
C ALA A 117 1.87 18.95 7.28
N ARG A 118 0.85 18.92 8.14
CA ARG A 118 0.94 18.58 9.57
C ARG A 118 0.32 17.20 9.85
N GLY A 119 -0.23 16.55 8.83
CA GLY A 119 -0.91 15.26 8.96
C GLY A 119 -2.39 15.36 9.31
N ARG A 120 -3.01 16.55 9.33
CA ARG A 120 -4.48 16.65 9.53
C ARG A 120 -5.19 15.97 8.37
N SER A 121 -6.13 15.08 8.67
CA SER A 121 -7.00 14.47 7.67
C SER A 121 -8.19 15.37 7.33
N SER A 122 -9.08 14.90 6.45
CA SER A 122 -10.38 15.53 6.16
C SER A 122 -11.40 15.37 7.28
N VAL A 123 -11.18 14.46 8.23
CA VAL A 123 -12.03 14.30 9.42
C VAL A 123 -11.46 15.13 10.55
N GLU A 124 -12.33 15.92 11.19
CA GLU A 124 -11.96 16.76 12.33
C GLU A 124 -11.35 15.91 13.45
N ASN A 125 -10.34 16.46 14.13
CA ASN A 125 -9.65 15.79 15.24
C ASN A 125 -8.98 14.46 14.87
N VAL A 126 -8.73 14.19 13.58
CA VAL A 126 -7.99 13.02 13.10
C VAL A 126 -6.72 13.44 12.38
N TRP A 127 -5.58 12.96 12.89
CA TRP A 127 -4.27 13.11 12.28
C TRP A 127 -3.74 11.76 11.83
N ILE A 128 -3.05 11.75 10.69
CA ILE A 128 -2.39 10.57 10.14
C ILE A 128 -0.91 10.92 9.98
N ALA A 129 -0.07 10.20 10.70
CA ALA A 129 1.37 10.42 10.69
C ALA A 129 2.11 9.20 10.11
N GLY A 130 3.31 9.46 9.58
CA GLY A 130 4.20 8.45 9.03
C GLY A 130 3.65 7.74 7.80
N ASP A 131 4.06 6.48 7.64
CA ASP A 131 3.79 5.71 6.42
C ASP A 131 2.30 5.41 6.21
N GLY A 132 1.44 5.68 7.20
CA GLY A 132 -0.02 5.68 7.05
C GLY A 132 -0.57 6.80 6.17
N ALA A 133 0.13 7.94 6.08
CA ALA A 133 -0.24 9.05 5.18
C ALA A 133 0.36 8.90 3.77
N GLY A 134 1.44 8.12 3.64
CA GLY A 134 2.20 7.95 2.42
C GLY A 134 3.59 7.40 2.77
N ILE A 135 4.15 6.51 1.96
CA ILE A 135 5.39 5.84 2.33
C ILE A 135 6.59 6.81 2.23
N GLY A 136 7.09 7.24 3.38
CA GLY A 136 8.25 8.13 3.52
C GLY A 136 9.45 7.48 4.21
N GLY A 137 9.22 6.36 4.93
CA GLY A 137 10.23 5.63 5.68
C GLY A 137 10.39 6.11 7.13
N ALA A 138 11.00 5.26 7.96
CA ALA A 138 10.98 5.40 9.42
C ALA A 138 11.42 6.77 9.97
N LYS A 139 12.48 7.39 9.40
CA LYS A 139 12.94 8.71 9.88
C LYS A 139 11.95 9.83 9.53
N ALA A 140 11.40 9.81 8.31
CA ALA A 140 10.37 10.76 7.92
C ALA A 140 9.11 10.56 8.77
N ALA A 141 8.76 9.31 9.06
CA ALA A 141 7.62 8.97 9.90
C ALA A 141 7.72 9.49 11.33
N ALA A 142 8.89 9.38 11.96
CA ALA A 142 9.13 9.95 13.28
C ALA A 142 8.89 11.47 13.30
N HIS A 143 9.42 12.20 12.31
CA HIS A 143 9.21 13.65 12.20
C HIS A 143 7.76 14.01 11.87
N ALA A 144 7.07 13.23 11.03
CA ALA A 144 5.64 13.41 10.78
C ALA A 144 4.83 13.28 12.08
N GLY A 145 5.18 12.32 12.95
CA GLY A 145 4.59 12.18 14.28
C GLY A 145 4.81 13.41 15.16
N THR A 146 6.03 13.98 15.15
CA THR A 146 6.32 15.24 15.85
C THR A 146 5.44 16.40 15.34
N LEU A 147 5.28 16.53 14.03
CA LEU A 147 4.45 17.60 13.43
C LEU A 147 2.98 17.46 13.82
N ALA A 148 2.43 16.25 13.76
CA ALA A 148 1.06 15.97 14.19
C ALA A 148 0.87 16.27 15.69
N ALA A 149 1.79 15.80 16.54
CA ALA A 149 1.70 16.02 18.00
C ALA A 149 1.74 17.51 18.37
N LEU A 150 2.59 18.31 17.71
CA LEU A 150 2.65 19.76 17.94
C LEU A 150 1.36 20.47 17.51
N ASP A 151 0.74 20.02 16.42
CA ASP A 151 -0.53 20.58 15.95
C ASP A 151 -1.70 20.18 16.86
N ILE A 152 -1.71 18.94 17.37
CA ILE A 152 -2.65 18.47 18.39
C ILE A 152 -2.50 19.27 19.69
N ALA A 153 -1.27 19.47 20.17
CA ALA A 153 -1.03 20.25 21.39
C ALA A 153 -1.53 21.70 21.26
N ARG A 154 -1.47 22.28 20.06
CA ARG A 154 -2.07 23.59 19.78
C ARG A 154 -3.59 23.54 19.80
N GLU A 155 -4.18 22.49 19.25
CA GLU A 155 -5.64 22.29 19.27
C GLU A 155 -6.19 22.13 20.70
N LEU A 156 -5.44 21.44 21.56
CA LEU A 156 -5.77 21.27 22.97
C LEU A 156 -5.43 22.50 23.84
N GLY A 157 -5.01 23.61 23.25
CA GLY A 157 -4.65 24.84 23.97
C GLY A 157 -3.37 24.76 24.80
N SER A 158 -2.57 23.69 24.67
CA SER A 158 -1.28 23.53 25.36
C SER A 158 -0.14 24.31 24.70
N LEU A 159 -0.33 24.74 23.44
CA LEU A 159 0.60 25.58 22.69
C LEU A 159 -0.17 26.65 21.93
N ASP A 160 0.39 27.86 21.83
CA ASP A 160 -0.08 28.85 20.87
C ASP A 160 0.47 28.57 19.46
N ALA A 161 -0.07 29.26 18.45
CA ALA A 161 0.36 29.08 17.06
C ALA A 161 1.85 29.45 16.84
N PRO A 162 2.39 30.57 17.36
CA PRO A 162 3.80 30.90 17.22
C PRO A 162 4.75 29.85 17.81
N ALA A 163 4.45 29.32 19.01
CA ALA A 163 5.26 28.29 19.65
C ALA A 163 5.19 26.97 18.87
N ARG A 164 4.01 26.59 18.36
CA ARG A 164 3.85 25.42 17.48
C ARG A 164 4.73 25.56 16.24
N ASP A 165 4.66 26.69 15.55
CA ASP A 165 5.40 26.93 14.32
C ASP A 165 6.92 26.89 14.56
N ALA A 166 7.39 27.54 15.62
CA ALA A 166 8.80 27.53 16.01
C ALA A 166 9.30 26.10 16.31
N ARG A 167 8.54 25.32 17.09
CA ARG A 167 8.89 23.93 17.45
C ARG A 167 8.79 22.96 16.27
N SER A 168 7.92 23.24 15.30
CA SER A 168 7.72 22.37 14.12
C SER A 168 8.83 22.50 13.07
N ARG A 169 9.53 23.65 13.03
CA ARG A 169 10.51 23.98 11.98
C ARG A 169 11.62 22.93 11.82
N PRO A 170 12.28 22.43 12.89
CA PRO A 170 13.33 21.42 12.76
C PRO A 170 12.79 20.11 12.18
N ALA A 171 11.65 19.62 12.69
CA ALA A 171 11.02 18.40 12.22
C ALA A 171 10.59 18.50 10.75
N ARG A 172 10.03 19.64 10.33
CA ARG A 172 9.64 19.89 8.93
C ARG A 172 10.82 19.87 7.97
N LEU A 173 11.94 20.50 8.34
CA LEU A 173 13.16 20.51 7.52
C LEU A 173 13.78 19.11 7.43
N ALA A 174 13.85 18.39 8.55
CA ALA A 174 14.38 17.02 8.57
C ALA A 174 13.49 16.05 7.77
N MET A 175 12.17 16.16 7.89
CA MET A 175 11.20 15.39 7.10
C MET A 175 11.36 15.66 5.61
N LYS A 176 11.44 16.93 5.19
CA LYS A 176 11.68 17.29 3.78
C LYS A 176 12.96 16.65 3.23
N ARG A 177 14.04 16.65 4.01
CA ARG A 177 15.30 16.01 3.63
C ARG A 177 15.15 14.50 3.44
N HIS A 178 14.47 13.83 4.37
CA HIS A 178 14.26 12.39 4.29
C HIS A 178 13.33 11.97 3.15
N LEU A 179 12.33 12.80 2.82
CA LEU A 179 11.41 12.55 1.72
C LEU A 179 12.01 12.89 0.34
N ALA A 180 13.11 13.64 0.26
CA ALA A 180 13.66 14.11 -1.01
C ALA A 180 14.06 12.97 -1.97
N VAL A 181 14.42 11.80 -1.43
CA VAL A 181 14.76 10.60 -2.22
C VAL A 181 13.53 9.88 -2.77
N ARG A 182 12.34 10.12 -2.21
CA ARG A 182 11.16 9.29 -2.45
C ARG A 182 10.68 9.32 -3.92
N PRO A 183 10.57 10.48 -4.60
CA PRO A 183 10.18 10.50 -6.01
C PRO A 183 11.11 9.69 -6.93
N LEU A 184 12.42 9.66 -6.63
CA LEU A 184 13.39 8.85 -7.37
C LEU A 184 13.12 7.35 -7.16
N LEU A 185 12.93 6.93 -5.91
CA LEU A 185 12.68 5.52 -5.57
C LEU A 185 11.33 5.05 -6.12
N ASP A 186 10.30 5.88 -6.04
CA ASP A 186 8.97 5.57 -6.58
C ASP A 186 9.02 5.37 -8.10
N ALA A 187 9.72 6.24 -8.81
CA ALA A 187 9.88 6.11 -10.25
C ALA A 187 10.73 4.89 -10.66
N LEU A 188 11.79 4.57 -9.90
CA LEU A 188 12.64 3.40 -10.18
C LEU A 188 11.94 2.07 -9.88
N TYR A 189 11.20 2.00 -8.78
CA TYR A 189 10.71 0.73 -8.23
C TYR A 189 9.18 0.63 -8.22
N ALA A 190 8.50 1.42 -9.07
CA ALA A 190 7.07 1.28 -9.31
C ALA A 190 6.76 -0.17 -9.77
N PRO A 191 5.84 -0.90 -9.09
CA PRO A 191 5.51 -2.25 -9.50
C PRO A 191 4.97 -2.32 -10.93
N PRO A 192 5.52 -3.19 -11.80
CA PRO A 192 5.04 -3.36 -13.17
C PRO A 192 3.53 -3.59 -13.25
N ALA A 193 2.90 -3.04 -14.29
CA ALA A 193 1.45 -3.14 -14.47
C ALA A 193 0.98 -4.61 -14.54
N ALA A 194 1.76 -5.50 -15.16
CA ALA A 194 1.45 -6.92 -15.26
C ALA A 194 1.30 -7.63 -13.90
N LEU A 195 1.98 -7.13 -12.85
CA LEU A 195 1.86 -7.67 -11.50
C LEU A 195 0.66 -7.11 -10.75
N ARG A 196 0.27 -5.86 -11.07
CA ARG A 196 -0.90 -5.20 -10.49
C ARG A 196 -2.21 -5.59 -11.18
N ARG A 197 -2.12 -6.01 -12.45
CA ARG A 197 -3.22 -6.42 -13.34
C ARG A 197 -2.89 -7.79 -13.93
N PRO A 198 -3.00 -8.85 -13.12
CA PRO A 198 -2.56 -10.17 -13.54
C PRO A 198 -3.47 -10.77 -14.64
N PRO A 199 -3.02 -11.86 -15.28
CA PRO A 199 -3.83 -12.68 -16.19
C PRO A 199 -5.10 -13.25 -15.54
N ASP A 200 -6.04 -13.68 -16.37
CA ASP A 200 -7.41 -13.97 -15.95
C ASP A 200 -7.53 -15.17 -15.00
N ASP A 201 -6.65 -16.16 -15.10
CA ASP A 201 -6.61 -17.35 -14.25
C ASP A 201 -6.04 -17.08 -12.85
N VAL A 202 -5.43 -15.91 -12.62
CA VAL A 202 -4.81 -15.58 -11.33
C VAL A 202 -5.87 -15.19 -10.30
N ILE A 203 -5.84 -15.87 -9.15
CA ILE A 203 -6.67 -15.53 -7.98
C ILE A 203 -6.25 -14.16 -7.43
N VAL A 204 -7.20 -13.22 -7.44
CA VAL A 204 -7.04 -11.87 -6.88
C VAL A 204 -7.54 -11.82 -5.44
N CYS A 205 -8.67 -12.46 -5.14
CA CYS A 205 -9.23 -12.51 -3.79
C CYS A 205 -9.11 -13.91 -3.20
N ARG A 206 -7.98 -14.21 -2.55
CA ARG A 206 -7.75 -15.52 -1.91
C ARG A 206 -8.79 -15.92 -0.87
N CYS A 207 -9.46 -14.98 -0.22
CA CYS A 207 -10.47 -15.31 0.80
C CYS A 207 -11.77 -15.86 0.21
N GLU A 208 -12.10 -15.48 -1.02
CA GLU A 208 -13.35 -15.85 -1.71
C GLU A 208 -13.06 -16.54 -3.04
N GLU A 209 -11.79 -16.89 -3.27
CA GLU A 209 -11.25 -17.58 -4.45
C GLU A 209 -11.58 -16.94 -5.82
N VAL A 210 -11.79 -15.61 -5.84
CA VAL A 210 -12.15 -14.87 -7.06
C VAL A 210 -10.92 -14.55 -7.92
N THR A 211 -11.01 -14.89 -9.20
CA THR A 211 -9.98 -14.67 -10.22
C THR A 211 -10.03 -13.27 -10.86
N ALA A 212 -8.95 -12.88 -11.54
CA ALA A 212 -8.92 -11.63 -12.30
C ALA A 212 -9.92 -11.65 -13.47
N GLY A 213 -10.11 -12.79 -14.13
CA GLY A 213 -11.04 -12.96 -15.24
C GLY A 213 -12.49 -12.74 -14.83
N GLU A 214 -12.91 -13.29 -13.69
CA GLU A 214 -14.24 -13.04 -13.13
C GLU A 214 -14.46 -11.55 -12.81
N ILE A 215 -13.46 -10.88 -12.23
CA ILE A 215 -13.52 -9.44 -11.97
C ILE A 215 -13.68 -8.66 -13.27
N ARG A 216 -12.92 -9.01 -14.33
CA ARG A 216 -13.04 -8.35 -15.63
C ARG A 216 -14.41 -8.58 -16.26
N ALA A 217 -14.91 -9.80 -16.23
CA ALA A 217 -16.23 -10.15 -16.77
C ALA A 217 -17.34 -9.34 -16.09
N ILE A 218 -17.34 -9.27 -14.75
CA ILE A 218 -18.31 -8.47 -13.99
C ILE A 218 -18.13 -6.96 -14.25
N ALA A 219 -16.89 -6.48 -14.40
CA ALA A 219 -16.63 -5.09 -14.76
C ALA A 219 -17.20 -4.73 -16.15
N ALA A 220 -17.11 -5.64 -17.11
CA ALA A 220 -17.63 -5.47 -18.47
C ALA A 220 -19.18 -5.40 -18.50
N LEU A 221 -19.85 -6.02 -17.54
CA LEU A 221 -21.31 -5.91 -17.35
C LEU A 221 -21.76 -4.57 -16.74
N GLY A 222 -20.84 -3.61 -16.54
CA GLY A 222 -21.16 -2.27 -16.03
C GLY A 222 -21.04 -2.13 -14.51
N CYS A 223 -20.32 -3.02 -13.82
CA CYS A 223 -20.05 -2.89 -12.39
C CYS A 223 -19.23 -1.62 -12.07
N GLN A 224 -19.84 -0.64 -11.42
CA GLN A 224 -19.31 0.72 -11.29
C GLN A 224 -18.12 0.87 -10.34
N GLY A 225 -17.91 -0.09 -9.43
CA GLY A 225 -16.79 -0.05 -8.50
C GLY A 225 -16.75 -1.20 -7.49
N PRO A 226 -15.77 -1.20 -6.57
CA PRO A 226 -15.49 -2.35 -5.72
C PRO A 226 -16.63 -2.78 -4.80
N ASN A 227 -17.47 -1.85 -4.30
CA ASN A 227 -18.61 -2.25 -3.45
C ASN A 227 -19.70 -3.02 -4.22
N GLN A 228 -19.88 -2.73 -5.50
CA GLN A 228 -20.81 -3.48 -6.34
C GLN A 228 -20.17 -4.81 -6.77
N MET A 229 -18.87 -4.81 -7.08
CA MET A 229 -18.09 -6.05 -7.31
C MET A 229 -18.26 -7.02 -6.14
N LYS A 230 -18.12 -6.51 -4.91
CA LYS A 230 -18.35 -7.27 -3.68
C LYS A 230 -19.74 -7.91 -3.61
N ALA A 231 -20.78 -7.22 -4.05
CA ALA A 231 -22.15 -7.75 -4.03
C ALA A 231 -22.34 -8.89 -5.05
N PHE A 232 -21.67 -8.80 -6.22
CA PHE A 232 -21.81 -9.78 -7.29
C PHE A 232 -20.90 -11.00 -7.16
N SER A 233 -19.67 -10.84 -6.66
CA SER A 233 -18.66 -11.90 -6.60
C SER A 233 -18.18 -12.25 -5.20
N ARG A 234 -18.66 -11.54 -4.17
CA ARG A 234 -18.13 -11.60 -2.79
C ARG A 234 -16.69 -11.10 -2.65
N CYS A 235 -16.00 -10.75 -3.74
CA CYS A 235 -14.62 -10.26 -3.72
C CYS A 235 -14.46 -9.09 -2.74
N GLY A 236 -13.63 -9.28 -1.71
CA GLY A 236 -13.41 -8.34 -0.61
C GLY A 236 -14.20 -8.62 0.67
N MET A 237 -15.03 -9.67 0.74
CA MET A 237 -15.83 -10.05 1.91
C MET A 237 -15.08 -10.84 2.99
N GLY A 238 -13.93 -11.44 2.67
CA GLY A 238 -13.15 -12.20 3.64
C GLY A 238 -12.64 -11.39 4.84
N PRO A 239 -12.00 -12.04 5.83
CA PRO A 239 -11.53 -11.39 7.06
C PRO A 239 -10.48 -10.28 6.82
N CYS A 240 -9.85 -10.27 5.63
CA CYS A 240 -8.95 -9.19 5.25
C CYS A 240 -9.68 -7.90 4.83
N GLN A 241 -10.99 -7.94 4.58
CA GLN A 241 -11.84 -6.81 4.21
C GLN A 241 -11.27 -6.01 3.02
N GLY A 242 -10.86 -6.72 1.97
CA GLY A 242 -10.31 -6.11 0.76
C GLY A 242 -8.88 -5.58 0.89
N ARG A 243 -8.19 -5.77 2.03
CA ARG A 243 -6.81 -5.28 2.26
C ARG A 243 -5.82 -5.71 1.18
N TRP A 244 -5.95 -6.95 0.71
CA TRP A 244 -5.03 -7.52 -0.29
C TRP A 244 -5.53 -7.30 -1.72
N CYS A 245 -6.81 -7.55 -1.99
CA CYS A 245 -7.35 -7.52 -3.35
C CYS A 245 -7.78 -6.12 -3.82
N GLY A 246 -8.09 -5.18 -2.92
CA GLY A 246 -8.84 -3.97 -3.28
C GLY A 246 -8.16 -3.04 -4.28
N THR A 247 -6.84 -2.92 -4.24
CA THR A 247 -6.10 -2.11 -5.22
C THR A 247 -6.18 -2.75 -6.61
N THR A 248 -5.89 -4.05 -6.70
CA THR A 248 -5.99 -4.83 -7.94
C THR A 248 -7.41 -4.81 -8.51
N VAL A 249 -8.44 -5.01 -7.68
CA VAL A 249 -9.85 -4.93 -8.11
C VAL A 249 -10.16 -3.56 -8.72
N GLY A 250 -9.76 -2.47 -8.05
CA GLY A 250 -9.96 -1.11 -8.58
C GLY A 250 -9.24 -0.90 -9.91
N GLU A 251 -8.02 -1.42 -10.06
CA GLU A 251 -7.26 -1.35 -11.30
C GLU A 251 -7.85 -2.17 -12.45
N LEU A 252 -8.35 -3.38 -12.17
CA LEU A 252 -8.98 -4.23 -13.18
C LEU A 252 -10.29 -3.61 -13.69
N ILE A 253 -11.12 -3.08 -12.79
CA ILE A 253 -12.34 -2.34 -13.18
C ILE A 253 -11.97 -1.11 -14.03
N ALA A 254 -11.00 -0.32 -13.58
CA ALA A 254 -10.51 0.85 -14.29
C ALA A 254 -9.99 0.51 -15.69
N GLN A 255 -9.27 -0.61 -15.83
CA GLN A 255 -8.75 -1.09 -17.11
C GLN A 255 -9.87 -1.49 -18.07
N VAL A 256 -10.85 -2.28 -17.62
CA VAL A 256 -11.95 -2.77 -18.47
C VAL A 256 -12.87 -1.65 -18.91
N GLN A 257 -13.06 -0.63 -18.06
CA GLN A 257 -13.98 0.48 -18.31
C GLN A 257 -13.29 1.74 -18.83
N GLU A 258 -11.98 1.69 -19.09
CA GLU A 258 -11.18 2.83 -19.58
C GLU A 258 -11.30 4.09 -18.70
N ARG A 259 -11.33 3.89 -17.37
CA ARG A 259 -11.47 4.96 -16.38
C ARG A 259 -10.18 5.14 -15.59
N ALA A 260 -9.99 6.34 -15.05
CA ALA A 260 -8.96 6.55 -14.03
C ALA A 260 -9.30 5.76 -12.76
N VAL A 261 -8.31 5.10 -12.15
CA VAL A 261 -8.48 4.31 -10.90
C VAL A 261 -9.09 5.16 -9.78
N GLY A 262 -8.69 6.44 -9.69
CA GLY A 262 -9.25 7.42 -8.74
C GLY A 262 -10.78 7.56 -8.84
N ASN A 263 -11.36 7.38 -10.04
CA ASN A 263 -12.80 7.51 -10.28
C ASN A 263 -13.57 6.22 -10.02
N VAL A 264 -12.88 5.07 -9.89
CA VAL A 264 -13.49 3.76 -9.55
C VAL A 264 -13.70 3.64 -8.03
N GLY A 265 -12.82 4.26 -7.25
CA GLY A 265 -12.87 4.24 -5.79
C GLY A 265 -12.33 2.94 -5.17
N TYR A 266 -12.74 2.70 -3.92
CA TYR A 266 -12.30 1.55 -3.13
C TYR A 266 -13.47 0.96 -2.34
N TYR A 267 -13.26 -0.20 -1.72
CA TYR A 267 -14.23 -0.77 -0.79
C TYR A 267 -14.56 0.19 0.36
N ARG A 268 -15.82 0.19 0.78
CA ARG A 268 -16.22 0.81 2.05
C ARG A 268 -15.79 -0.12 3.18
N ILE A 269 -14.84 0.32 3.99
CA ILE A 269 -14.29 -0.44 5.12
C ILE A 269 -15.11 -0.15 6.38
N ARG A 270 -15.50 -1.20 7.11
CA ARG A 270 -16.25 -1.09 8.37
C ARG A 270 -15.50 -1.69 9.56
N ALA A 271 -15.08 -2.95 9.43
CA ALA A 271 -14.24 -3.62 10.42
C ALA A 271 -12.78 -3.64 9.97
N ILE A 272 -11.85 -3.28 10.86
CA ILE A 272 -10.41 -3.20 10.55
C ILE A 272 -9.71 -4.54 10.79
N LYS A 273 -10.14 -5.22 11.86
CA LYS A 273 -9.70 -6.56 12.25
C LYS A 273 -10.92 -7.33 12.77
N PRO A 274 -10.97 -8.66 12.55
CA PRO A 274 -11.91 -9.51 13.25
C PRO A 274 -11.65 -9.42 14.76
N VAL A 275 -12.73 -9.32 15.53
CA VAL A 275 -12.79 -9.57 16.97
C VAL A 275 -13.83 -10.67 17.17
N THR A 276 -13.57 -11.54 18.14
CA THR A 276 -14.52 -12.60 18.49
C THR A 276 -15.73 -12.01 19.20
N VAL A 277 -16.85 -12.74 19.17
CA VAL A 277 -18.05 -12.33 19.93
C VAL A 277 -17.77 -12.32 21.43
N ASP A 278 -16.90 -13.22 21.89
CA ASP A 278 -16.48 -13.34 23.28
C ASP A 278 -15.70 -12.10 23.75
N GLU A 279 -14.69 -11.66 22.98
CA GLU A 279 -13.96 -10.41 23.26
C GLU A 279 -14.88 -9.19 23.30
N ILE A 280 -15.92 -9.15 22.46
CA ILE A 280 -16.93 -8.07 22.50
C ILE A 280 -17.76 -8.18 23.79
N ALA A 281 -18.24 -9.38 24.14
CA ALA A 281 -19.06 -9.60 25.33
C ALA A 281 -18.30 -9.23 26.62
N GLU A 282 -17.02 -9.58 26.72
CA GLU A 282 -16.16 -9.23 27.85
C GLU A 282 -15.82 -7.74 27.93
N SER A 283 -15.82 -7.03 26.79
CA SER A 283 -15.50 -5.60 26.74
C SER A 283 -16.62 -4.68 27.24
N ILE A 284 -17.83 -5.21 27.39
CA ILE A 284 -19.02 -4.48 27.82
C ILE A 284 -19.27 -4.83 29.28
N ALA A 285 -19.20 -3.84 30.18
CA ALA A 285 -19.74 -4.01 31.51
C ALA A 285 -21.27 -4.16 31.40
N LEU A 286 -21.78 -5.37 31.63
CA LEU A 286 -23.22 -5.60 31.71
C LEU A 286 -23.69 -5.04 33.05
N ASP A 287 -24.38 -3.90 33.02
CA ASP A 287 -25.22 -3.48 34.14
C ASP A 287 -26.37 -4.49 34.26
N HIS A 288 -26.67 -4.95 35.47
CA HIS A 288 -27.77 -5.89 35.70
C HIS A 288 -29.16 -5.21 35.65
N ASP A 289 -29.21 -3.89 35.44
CA ASP A 289 -30.45 -3.11 35.37
C ASP A 289 -31.10 -3.13 33.96
N PHE A 290 -31.19 -4.32 33.35
CA PHE A 290 -31.91 -4.50 32.09
C PHE A 290 -33.43 -4.47 32.33
N ALA A 291 -34.02 -3.28 32.40
CA ALA A 291 -35.45 -3.13 32.14
C ALA A 291 -35.69 -3.49 30.66
N ARG A 292 -36.46 -4.55 30.40
CA ARG A 292 -36.90 -4.92 29.05
C ARG A 292 -37.67 -3.73 28.47
N GLY A 293 -37.04 -2.96 27.58
CA GLY A 293 -37.75 -1.93 26.83
C GLY A 293 -38.87 -2.59 26.02
N GLU A 294 -40.09 -2.09 26.15
CA GLU A 294 -41.20 -2.51 25.29
C GLU A 294 -40.82 -2.15 23.84
N PHE A 295 -40.71 -3.18 22.99
CA PHE A 295 -40.60 -2.96 21.55
C PHE A 295 -41.94 -2.43 21.07
N PRO A 296 -41.99 -1.29 20.36
CA PRO A 296 -43.24 -0.83 19.78
C PRO A 296 -43.74 -1.89 18.79
N SER A 297 -44.91 -2.46 19.10
CA SER A 297 -45.69 -3.34 18.22
C SER A 297 -46.19 -2.62 16.99
#